data_AF-J5VCI9-F1
#
_entry.id   AF-J5VCI9-F1
#
_cell.length_a   1.000
_cell.length_b   1.000
_cell.length_c   1.000
_cell.angle_alpha   90.00
_cell.angle_beta   90.00
_cell.angle_gamma   90.00
#
_symmetry.space_group_name_H-M   'P 1'
#
loop_
_entity.id
_entity.type
_entity.pdbx_description
1 polymer ?
#
loop_
_entity_poly.entity_id
_entity_poly.type
_entity_poly.pdbx_seq_one_letter_code
_entity_poly.pdbx_strand_id
1 'polypeptide(L)'
;MKNSLLFLTLKEQKHIVLCRALLEALSGVFVIAAAWQTASVVNKVFLHGAGMHETASDFLVLFLCVLGAALLRLPKSSMEDRLSEHMRLFCRKTLHRALLAEGRDTHGVLTLALERVDALEPWFHTVVPTAISFAVLVPFILAVSAVFDPLSALLFFATLPIAPFLLMLIGKATRRASERQWSKMEALTAGFGEMIRAAMTLKLFRRTESEGAHLRASSRSFSEASLAVLRLAFVSSFALELITTLSIALIAVSIGLRLIDGQISFPTAFFVLILAPLFYQPLREGGIAFHAAMDAHTAAKALEPWLAAPLDREDGRCDQILVPPRLLAEKLSYRYPLTQEAVLQGLDLNFHAGKKTALIGASGAGKTTLLNLLAGLLTPTEGTIVLQDGAGDGKSYDLAHLSPASRRALITYVPQETHVFNATLAENISLWQEGATKSAVSAALEQAALGGFLAALPHGLATPLGAGGHPLSAGERRRLGLARAFFQARPLVILDEITAGLDEETEKAVLAALDDFSRRRTLILASHRPALIAWADHIIDIGGDAE
;
A
#
# COMPACT_ATOMS: atom_id res chain seq x y z
N MET A 1 15.42 14.79 4.41
CA MET A 1 14.85 14.11 5.61
C MET A 1 13.79 14.93 6.34
N LYS A 2 13.88 16.27 6.44
CA LYS A 2 12.90 17.11 7.19
C LYS A 2 11.44 17.08 6.68
N ASN A 3 11.20 16.66 5.43
CA ASN A 3 9.86 16.51 4.84
C ASN A 3 9.46 15.04 4.62
N SER A 4 10.15 14.08 5.25
CA SER A 4 9.76 12.68 5.13
C SER A 4 8.47 12.42 5.93
N LEU A 5 7.53 11.67 5.34
CA LEU A 5 6.30 11.18 5.96
C LEU A 5 6.50 10.74 7.42
N LEU A 6 7.57 9.97 7.67
CA LEU A 6 7.96 9.46 8.98
C LEU A 6 8.20 10.57 10.02
N PHE A 7 8.81 11.68 9.60
CA PHE A 7 9.11 12.82 10.47
C PHE A 7 7.87 13.70 10.71
N LEU A 8 6.98 13.80 9.71
CA LEU A 8 5.71 14.52 9.86
C LEU A 8 4.82 13.85 10.92
N THR A 9 4.72 12.53 10.91
CA THR A 9 3.93 11.80 11.92
C THR A 9 4.51 11.94 13.33
N LEU A 10 5.84 11.96 13.48
CA LEU A 10 6.46 12.28 14.78
C LEU A 10 6.15 13.72 15.23
N LYS A 11 6.09 14.67 14.29
CA LYS A 11 5.75 16.06 14.56
C LYS A 11 4.28 16.25 14.95
N GLU A 12 3.38 15.52 14.30
CA GLU A 12 1.95 15.48 14.64
C GLU A 12 1.74 14.86 16.04
N GLN A 13 2.43 13.76 16.32
CA GLN A 13 2.35 13.04 17.59
C GLN A 13 3.44 13.46 18.59
N LYS A 14 3.83 14.74 18.59
CA LYS A 14 4.91 15.28 19.44
C LYS A 14 4.75 14.98 20.93
N HIS A 15 3.50 14.91 21.41
CA HIS A 15 3.20 14.61 22.81
C HIS A 15 3.59 13.18 23.19
N ILE A 16 3.36 12.21 22.29
CA ILE A 16 3.75 10.82 22.51
C ILE A 16 5.29 10.73 22.53
N VAL A 17 5.97 11.37 21.58
CA VAL A 17 7.44 11.37 21.54
C VAL A 17 8.05 12.01 22.81
N LEU A 18 7.49 13.14 23.26
CA LEU A 18 7.94 13.81 24.49
C LEU A 18 7.71 12.94 25.72
N CYS A 19 6.52 12.36 25.88
CA CYS A 19 6.23 11.45 26.99
C CYS A 19 7.16 10.22 26.95
N ARG A 20 7.48 9.69 25.77
CA ARG A 20 8.39 8.55 25.60
C ARG A 20 9.82 8.91 26.03
N ALA A 21 10.27 10.13 25.72
CA ALA A 21 11.56 10.66 26.16
C ALA A 21 11.61 10.91 27.68
N LEU A 22 10.51 11.41 28.29
CA LEU A 22 10.40 11.56 29.74
C LEU A 22 10.45 10.20 30.45
N LEU A 23 9.74 9.19 29.94
CA LEU A 23 9.82 7.82 30.45
C LEU A 23 11.21 7.20 30.26
N GLU A 24 11.92 7.58 29.19
CA GLU A 24 13.33 7.18 29.01
C GLU A 24 14.23 7.80 30.08
N ALA A 25 14.09 9.10 30.35
CA ALA A 25 14.84 9.78 31.40
C ALA A 25 14.57 9.16 32.78
N LEU A 26 13.29 8.92 33.12
CA LEU A 26 12.90 8.29 34.38
C LEU A 26 13.45 6.86 34.51
N SER A 27 13.40 6.08 33.44
CA SER A 27 14.03 4.75 33.39
C SER A 27 15.55 4.84 33.55
N GLY A 28 16.19 5.86 32.97
CA GLY A 28 17.61 6.15 33.17
C GLY A 28 17.93 6.41 34.64
N VAL A 29 17.08 7.16 35.36
CA VAL A 29 17.26 7.42 36.80
C VAL A 29 17.23 6.12 37.58
N PHE A 30 16.24 5.25 37.32
CA PHE A 30 16.16 3.95 37.98
C PHE A 30 17.36 3.03 37.67
N VAL A 31 17.81 2.99 36.42
CA VAL A 31 18.96 2.17 36.01
C VAL A 31 20.26 2.66 36.65
N ILE A 32 20.49 3.98 36.67
CA ILE A 32 21.68 4.57 37.31
C ILE A 32 21.62 4.40 38.82
N ALA A 33 20.46 4.61 39.45
CA ALA A 33 20.28 4.35 40.88
C ALA A 33 20.52 2.87 41.23
N ALA A 34 20.04 1.94 40.41
CA ALA A 34 20.31 0.51 40.57
C ALA A 34 21.81 0.20 40.45
N ALA A 35 22.52 0.82 39.50
CA ALA A 35 23.97 0.66 39.36
C ALA A 35 24.73 1.17 40.60
N TRP A 36 24.36 2.35 41.12
CA TRP A 36 24.94 2.89 42.35
C TRP A 36 24.66 1.99 43.55
N GLN A 37 23.41 1.55 43.70
CA GLN A 37 22.99 0.69 44.80
C GLN A 37 23.70 -0.67 44.75
N THR A 38 23.91 -1.22 43.56
CA THR A 38 24.71 -2.43 43.34
C THR A 38 26.14 -2.21 43.82
N ALA A 39 26.78 -1.10 43.46
CA ALA A 39 28.13 -0.79 43.92
C ALA A 39 28.23 -0.59 45.43
N SER A 40 27.24 0.08 46.04
CA SER A 40 27.13 0.25 47.49
C SER A 40 27.00 -1.09 48.23
N VAL A 41 26.10 -1.97 47.77
CA VAL A 41 25.90 -3.31 48.35
C VAL A 41 27.19 -4.12 48.29
N VAL A 42 27.84 -4.17 47.12
CA VAL A 42 29.10 -4.91 46.97
C VAL A 42 30.19 -4.35 47.89
N ASN A 43 30.30 -3.03 48.01
CA ASN A 43 31.26 -2.38 48.92
C ASN A 43 30.99 -2.73 50.39
N LYS A 44 29.72 -2.70 50.85
CA LYS A 44 29.37 -3.00 52.24
C LYS A 44 29.60 -4.47 52.58
N VAL A 45 29.17 -5.38 51.71
CA VAL A 45 29.27 -6.83 51.96
C VAL A 45 30.71 -7.33 51.82
N PHE A 46 31.39 -7.01 50.72
CA PHE A 46 32.70 -7.60 50.42
C PHE A 46 33.87 -6.88 51.09
N LEU A 47 33.85 -5.55 51.17
CA LEU A 47 34.97 -4.79 51.75
C LEU A 47 34.80 -4.52 53.25
N HIS A 48 33.56 -4.36 53.72
CA HIS A 48 33.27 -4.02 55.12
C HIS A 48 32.67 -5.18 55.93
N GLY A 49 32.39 -6.33 55.30
CA GLY A 49 31.87 -7.51 55.99
C GLY A 49 30.47 -7.34 56.57
N ALA A 50 29.66 -6.41 56.05
CA ALA A 50 28.34 -6.08 56.57
C ALA A 50 27.38 -7.29 56.52
N GLY A 51 26.56 -7.43 57.56
CA GLY A 51 25.60 -8.53 57.68
C GLY A 51 24.36 -8.35 56.78
N MET A 52 23.56 -9.42 56.64
CA MET A 52 22.31 -9.39 55.85
C MET A 52 21.31 -8.34 56.35
N HIS A 53 21.22 -8.11 57.68
CA HIS A 53 20.31 -7.12 58.25
C HIS A 53 20.71 -5.68 57.91
N GLU A 54 22.01 -5.39 57.81
CA GLU A 54 22.53 -4.05 57.53
C GLU A 54 22.40 -3.66 56.05
N THR A 55 22.29 -4.66 55.17
CA THR A 55 22.19 -4.49 53.71
C THR A 55 20.78 -4.72 53.16
N ALA A 56 19.83 -5.12 54.01
CA ALA A 56 18.45 -5.40 53.60
C ALA A 56 17.76 -4.19 52.95
N SER A 57 17.96 -2.97 53.49
CA SER A 57 17.40 -1.74 52.92
C SER A 57 18.00 -1.44 51.55
N ASP A 58 19.29 -1.72 51.37
CA ASP A 58 20.00 -1.50 50.11
C ASP A 58 19.50 -2.45 49.01
N PHE A 59 19.29 -3.73 49.35
CA PHE A 59 18.68 -4.70 48.45
C PHE A 59 17.23 -4.35 48.09
N LEU A 60 16.45 -3.82 49.04
CA LEU A 60 15.08 -3.37 48.77
C LEU A 60 15.07 -2.20 47.79
N VAL A 61 15.94 -1.19 47.97
CA VAL A 61 16.07 -0.07 47.04
C VAL A 61 16.50 -0.57 45.66
N LEU A 62 17.49 -1.48 45.58
CA LEU A 62 17.93 -2.08 44.33
C LEU A 62 16.77 -2.79 43.62
N PHE A 63 15.99 -3.59 44.36
CA PHE A 63 14.83 -4.29 43.83
C PHE A 63 13.78 -3.30 43.30
N LEU A 64 13.46 -2.24 44.05
CA LEU A 64 12.51 -1.21 43.63
C LEU A 64 12.99 -0.45 42.40
N CYS A 65 14.29 -0.16 42.29
CA CYS A 65 14.85 0.48 41.10
C CYS A 65 14.76 -0.42 39.87
N VAL A 66 15.14 -1.70 39.99
CA VAL A 66 15.05 -2.66 38.88
C VAL A 66 13.60 -2.90 38.48
N LEU A 67 12.69 -3.05 39.44
CA LEU A 67 11.25 -3.19 39.20
C LEU A 67 10.68 -1.95 38.53
N GLY A 68 11.05 -0.75 39.00
CA GLY A 68 10.66 0.52 38.39
C GLY A 68 11.10 0.61 36.93
N ALA A 69 12.37 0.30 36.63
CA ALA A 69 12.88 0.27 35.27
C ALA A 69 12.16 -0.77 34.38
N ALA A 70 11.82 -1.94 34.94
CA ALA A 70 11.08 -2.99 34.23
C ALA A 70 9.63 -2.58 33.93
N LEU A 71 8.91 -2.02 34.90
CA LEU A 71 7.53 -1.57 34.74
C LEU A 71 7.40 -0.44 33.71
N LEU A 72 8.40 0.43 33.60
CA LEU A 72 8.42 1.49 32.59
C LEU A 72 8.57 0.98 31.15
N ARG A 73 8.92 -0.30 30.92
CA ARG A 73 8.97 -0.88 29.57
C ARG A 73 7.58 -0.99 28.93
N LEU A 74 6.55 -1.27 29.71
CA LEU A 74 5.17 -1.45 29.22
C LEU A 74 4.58 -0.18 28.58
N PRO A 75 4.57 0.99 29.24
CA PRO A 75 4.05 2.20 28.62
C PRO A 75 4.91 2.63 27.43
N LYS A 76 6.24 2.40 27.46
CA LYS A 76 7.13 2.68 26.33
C LYS A 76 6.73 1.88 25.08
N SER A 77 6.57 0.56 25.20
CA SER A 77 6.18 -0.29 24.06
C SER A 77 4.79 0.06 23.54
N SER A 78 3.82 0.29 24.44
CA SER A 78 2.46 0.69 24.04
C SER A 78 2.44 2.01 23.25
N MET A 79 3.35 2.94 23.53
CA MET A 79 3.45 4.19 22.78
C MET A 79 4.06 3.98 21.39
N GLU A 80 5.05 3.08 21.29
CA GLU A 80 5.67 2.68 20.02
C GLU A 80 4.64 1.97 19.11
N ASP A 81 3.85 1.05 19.68
CA ASP A 81 2.75 0.35 18.98
C ASP A 81 1.73 1.35 18.41
N ARG A 82 1.26 2.30 19.23
CA ARG A 82 0.29 3.32 18.80
C ARG A 82 0.80 4.18 17.65
N LEU A 83 2.08 4.57 17.68
CA LEU A 83 2.68 5.35 16.59
C LEU A 83 2.75 4.54 15.30
N SER A 84 3.19 3.27 15.40
CA SER A 84 3.28 2.34 14.28
C SER A 84 1.90 2.07 13.65
N GLU A 85 0.90 1.71 14.46
CA GLU A 85 -0.47 1.45 14.01
C GLU A 85 -1.10 2.66 13.35
N HIS A 86 -0.95 3.85 13.94
CA HIS A 86 -1.50 5.08 13.36
C HIS A 86 -0.95 5.34 11.96
N MET A 87 0.37 5.24 11.78
CA MET A 87 1.01 5.42 10.47
C MET A 87 0.56 4.34 9.47
N ARG A 88 0.61 3.06 9.86
CA ARG A 88 0.25 1.95 8.96
C ARG A 88 -1.21 2.04 8.52
N LEU A 89 -2.11 2.34 9.44
CA LEU A 89 -3.53 2.51 9.15
C LEU A 89 -3.78 3.73 8.25
N PHE A 90 -3.08 4.84 8.48
CA PHE A 90 -3.12 6.01 7.60
C PHE A 90 -2.70 5.64 6.18
N CYS A 91 -1.52 5.02 6.01
CA CYS A 91 -1.02 4.60 4.69
C CYS A 91 -1.98 3.63 4.00
N ARG A 92 -2.49 2.61 4.70
CA ARG A 92 -3.46 1.65 4.14
C ARG A 92 -4.78 2.31 3.73
N LYS A 93 -5.32 3.22 4.55
CA LYS A 93 -6.53 3.97 4.21
C LYS A 93 -6.33 4.88 3.01
N THR A 94 -5.20 5.57 2.91
CA THR A 94 -4.90 6.44 1.78
C THR A 94 -4.65 5.65 0.51
N LEU A 95 -3.92 4.52 0.57
CA LEU A 95 -3.79 3.59 -0.54
C LEU A 95 -5.14 3.03 -0.99
N HIS A 96 -5.99 2.64 -0.05
CA HIS A 96 -7.33 2.15 -0.36
C HIS A 96 -8.19 3.22 -1.03
N ARG A 97 -8.15 4.47 -0.57
CA ARG A 97 -8.83 5.59 -1.25
C ARG A 97 -8.26 5.85 -2.63
N ALA A 98 -6.94 5.83 -2.78
CA ALA A 98 -6.27 6.02 -4.07
C ALA A 98 -6.55 4.88 -5.06
N LEU A 99 -6.83 3.66 -4.57
CA LEU A 99 -7.31 2.54 -5.37
C LEU A 99 -8.76 2.71 -5.84
N LEU A 100 -9.59 3.37 -5.03
CA LEU A 100 -10.99 3.67 -5.37
C LEU A 100 -11.11 4.86 -6.32
N ALA A 101 -10.13 5.77 -6.32
CA ALA A 101 -10.02 6.85 -7.29
C ALA A 101 -9.66 6.28 -8.68
N GLU A 102 -10.36 6.74 -9.71
CA GLU A 102 -10.23 6.20 -11.07
C GLU A 102 -8.86 6.50 -11.70
N GLY A 103 -8.44 5.63 -12.63
CA GLY A 103 -7.31 5.90 -13.55
C GLY A 103 -5.92 5.49 -13.07
N ARG A 104 -5.77 4.75 -11.95
CA ARG A 104 -4.46 4.22 -11.52
C ARG A 104 -4.32 2.72 -11.76
N ASP A 105 -3.15 2.33 -12.25
CA ASP A 105 -2.77 0.93 -12.37
C ASP A 105 -2.71 0.29 -10.97
N THR A 106 -3.48 -0.77 -10.78
CA THR A 106 -3.58 -1.52 -9.52
C THR A 106 -2.44 -2.52 -9.35
N HIS A 107 -1.57 -2.68 -10.35
CA HIS A 107 -0.44 -3.59 -10.31
C HIS A 107 0.54 -3.23 -9.17
N GLY A 108 0.90 -4.22 -8.36
CA GLY A 108 1.84 -4.04 -7.24
C GLY A 108 1.28 -3.30 -6.02
N VAL A 109 0.02 -2.81 -6.05
CA VAL A 109 -0.54 -2.09 -4.88
C VAL A 109 -0.72 -3.01 -3.67
N LEU A 110 -1.00 -4.29 -3.87
CA LEU A 110 -1.04 -5.27 -2.78
C LEU A 110 0.32 -5.38 -2.08
N THR A 111 1.41 -5.42 -2.86
CA THR A 111 2.79 -5.39 -2.34
C THR A 111 3.08 -4.08 -1.61
N LEU A 112 2.58 -2.94 -2.10
CA LEU A 112 2.67 -1.67 -1.38
C LEU A 112 1.91 -1.72 -0.05
N ALA A 113 0.68 -2.22 -0.03
CA ALA A 113 -0.19 -2.22 1.13
C ALA A 113 0.21 -3.22 2.22
N LEU A 114 0.76 -4.38 1.84
CA LEU A 114 1.21 -5.42 2.75
C LEU A 114 2.69 -5.26 3.08
N GLU A 115 3.59 -5.36 2.11
CA GLU A 115 5.02 -5.40 2.38
C GLU A 115 5.60 -4.02 2.71
N ARG A 116 5.23 -2.97 1.95
CA ARG A 116 5.83 -1.64 2.16
C ARG A 116 5.30 -0.93 3.38
N VAL A 117 4.00 -1.02 3.64
CA VAL A 117 3.45 -0.44 4.86
C VAL A 117 4.02 -1.14 6.09
N ASP A 118 4.17 -2.46 6.08
CA ASP A 118 4.72 -3.20 7.22
C ASP A 118 6.21 -2.94 7.42
N ALA A 119 6.96 -2.69 6.34
CA ALA A 119 8.36 -2.25 6.42
C ALA A 119 8.55 -0.87 7.11
N LEU A 120 7.47 -0.11 7.40
CA LEU A 120 7.55 1.11 8.21
C LEU A 120 7.57 0.83 9.72
N GLU A 121 7.13 -0.34 10.17
CA GLU A 121 7.02 -0.68 11.60
C GLU A 121 8.35 -0.62 12.36
N PRO A 122 9.47 -1.15 11.83
CA PRO A 122 10.78 -1.08 12.52
C PRO A 122 11.28 0.35 12.77
N TRP A 123 10.77 1.35 12.03
CA TRP A 123 11.06 2.76 12.32
C TRP A 123 10.61 3.14 13.74
N PHE A 124 9.42 2.71 14.14
CA PHE A 124 8.82 3.10 15.42
C PHE A 124 9.28 2.22 16.58
N HIS A 125 9.61 0.94 16.33
CA HIS A 125 10.06 0.01 17.38
C HIS A 125 11.58 -0.04 17.56
N THR A 126 12.35 0.34 16.54
CA THR A 126 13.81 0.25 16.60
C THR A 126 14.46 1.62 16.48
N VAL A 127 14.11 2.41 15.46
CA VAL A 127 14.82 3.67 15.18
C VAL A 127 14.49 4.75 16.20
N VAL A 128 13.19 5.00 16.42
CA VAL A 128 12.74 6.04 17.35
C VAL A 128 13.21 5.76 18.79
N PRO A 129 13.07 4.53 19.35
CA PRO A 129 13.51 4.24 20.71
C PRO A 129 15.03 4.35 20.85
N THR A 130 15.80 3.85 19.89
CA THR A 130 17.27 3.96 19.88
C THR A 130 17.71 5.42 19.81
N ALA A 131 17.06 6.23 18.97
CA ALA A 131 17.36 7.67 18.86
C ALA A 131 17.03 8.43 20.15
N ILE A 132 15.90 8.12 20.80
CA ILE A 132 15.53 8.71 22.09
C ILE A 132 16.52 8.28 23.17
N SER A 133 16.90 7.00 23.23
CA SER A 133 17.88 6.50 24.20
C SER A 133 19.25 7.14 23.98
N PHE A 134 19.70 7.29 22.73
CA PHE A 134 20.92 8.04 22.41
C PHE A 134 20.84 9.52 22.81
N ALA A 135 19.70 10.17 22.63
CA ALA A 135 19.52 11.59 22.98
C ALA A 135 19.37 11.84 24.49
N VAL A 136 18.91 10.86 25.26
CA VAL A 136 18.57 11.01 26.68
C VAL A 136 19.54 10.24 27.58
N LEU A 137 19.68 8.93 27.38
CA LEU A 137 20.46 8.06 28.26
C LEU A 137 21.97 8.34 28.17
N VAL A 138 22.49 8.53 26.95
CA VAL A 138 23.94 8.76 26.74
C VAL A 138 24.42 10.06 27.40
N PRO A 139 23.79 11.24 27.18
CA PRO A 139 24.16 12.46 27.90
C PRO A 139 23.96 12.34 29.41
N PHE A 140 22.93 11.60 29.84
CA PHE A 140 22.65 11.44 31.26
C PHE A 140 23.72 10.62 31.98
N ILE A 141 24.14 9.49 31.40
CA ILE A 141 25.27 8.70 31.90
C ILE A 141 26.56 9.53 31.88
N LEU A 142 26.82 10.27 30.79
CA LEU A 142 28.00 11.11 30.68
C LEU A 142 28.05 12.19 31.78
N ALA A 143 26.93 12.85 32.05
CA ALA A 143 26.81 13.86 33.09
C ALA A 143 27.05 13.28 34.48
N VAL A 144 26.45 12.12 34.78
CA VAL A 144 26.67 11.43 36.07
C VAL A 144 28.12 10.99 36.20
N SER A 145 28.69 10.34 35.18
CA SER A 145 30.09 9.94 35.19
C SER A 145 31.03 11.13 35.34
N ALA A 146 30.73 12.31 34.78
CA ALA A 146 31.57 13.50 34.91
C ALA A 146 31.60 14.03 36.35
N VAL A 147 30.53 13.85 37.13
CA VAL A 147 30.48 14.24 38.55
C VAL A 147 31.29 13.28 39.42
N PHE A 148 31.20 11.98 39.15
CA PHE A 148 31.83 10.93 39.96
C PHE A 148 33.29 10.67 39.58
N ASP A 149 33.61 10.66 38.28
CA ASP A 149 34.94 10.44 37.75
C ASP A 149 35.14 11.13 36.37
N PRO A 150 35.65 12.38 36.35
CA PRO A 150 35.83 13.17 35.12
C PRO A 150 36.68 12.49 34.05
N LEU A 151 37.66 11.67 34.44
CA LEU A 151 38.54 10.98 33.50
C LEU A 151 37.80 9.87 32.74
N SER A 152 36.98 9.07 33.41
CA SER A 152 36.15 8.08 32.71
C SER A 152 35.10 8.73 31.82
N ALA A 153 34.52 9.87 32.23
CA ALA A 153 33.62 10.65 31.37
C ALA A 153 34.32 11.16 30.10
N LEU A 154 35.57 11.62 30.22
CA LEU A 154 36.37 12.00 29.05
C LEU A 154 36.61 10.80 28.11
N LEU A 155 36.90 9.61 28.67
CA LEU A 155 37.06 8.39 27.87
C LEU A 155 35.76 8.02 27.14
N PHE A 156 34.61 8.02 27.82
CA PHE A 156 33.30 7.83 27.19
C PHE A 156 33.05 8.82 26.05
N PHE A 157 33.34 10.10 26.28
CA PHE A 157 33.15 11.14 25.28
C PHE A 157 34.09 10.97 24.07
N ALA A 158 35.34 10.56 24.31
CA ALA A 158 36.34 10.40 23.26
C ALA A 158 36.06 9.21 22.33
N THR A 159 35.50 8.12 22.87
CA THR A 159 35.16 6.91 22.10
C THR A 159 33.78 6.98 21.44
N LEU A 160 32.86 7.81 21.94
CA LEU A 160 31.50 7.96 21.43
C LEU A 160 31.42 8.23 19.91
N PRO A 161 32.24 9.10 19.28
CA PRO A 161 32.12 9.45 17.86
C PRO A 161 32.49 8.31 16.91
N ILE A 162 33.20 7.29 17.39
CA ILE A 162 33.72 6.20 16.56
C ILE A 162 32.57 5.37 15.96
N ALA A 163 31.54 5.08 16.74
CA ALA A 163 30.40 4.27 16.28
C ALA A 163 29.52 4.98 15.22
N PRO A 164 29.06 6.24 15.41
CA PRO A 164 28.36 6.98 14.38
C PRO A 164 29.16 7.16 13.08
N PHE A 165 30.48 7.35 13.19
CA PHE A 165 31.36 7.47 12.03
C PHE A 165 31.33 6.21 11.16
N LEU A 166 31.41 5.02 11.76
CA LEU A 166 31.34 3.76 11.02
C LEU A 166 29.96 3.50 10.41
N LEU A 167 28.89 3.80 11.14
CA LEU A 167 27.52 3.73 10.61
C LEU A 167 27.36 4.58 9.35
N MET A 168 27.94 5.79 9.34
CA MET A 168 27.92 6.67 8.18
C MET A 168 28.68 6.08 6.98
N LEU A 169 29.85 5.47 7.22
CA LEU A 169 30.68 4.89 6.17
C LEU A 169 29.99 3.68 5.50
N ILE A 170 29.47 2.77 6.32
CA ILE A 170 28.81 1.54 5.87
C ILE A 170 27.44 1.84 5.25
N GLY A 171 26.76 2.87 5.76
CA GLY A 171 25.38 3.17 5.40
C GLY A 171 25.12 3.41 3.92
N LYS A 172 26.07 4.05 3.22
CA LYS A 172 25.97 4.24 1.76
C LYS A 172 26.03 2.92 0.99
N ALA A 173 26.88 1.99 1.43
CA ALA A 173 26.98 0.67 0.81
C ALA A 173 25.71 -0.14 1.08
N THR A 174 25.18 -0.08 2.30
CA THR A 174 23.96 -0.78 2.71
C THR A 174 22.75 -0.32 1.93
N ARG A 175 22.59 1.00 1.78
CA ARG A 175 21.49 1.56 0.99
C ARG A 175 21.51 1.05 -0.45
N ARG A 176 22.67 1.11 -1.12
CA ARG A 176 22.83 0.63 -2.50
C ARG A 176 22.59 -0.88 -2.62
N ALA A 177 22.99 -1.66 -1.62
CA ALA A 177 22.76 -3.10 -1.59
C ALA A 177 21.28 -3.43 -1.41
N SER A 178 20.57 -2.75 -0.50
CA SER A 178 19.12 -2.91 -0.28
C SER A 178 18.31 -2.50 -1.52
N GLU A 179 18.63 -1.35 -2.15
CA GLU A 179 17.99 -0.91 -3.41
C GLU A 179 18.18 -1.94 -4.55
N ARG A 180 19.35 -2.59 -4.63
CA ARG A 180 19.61 -3.67 -5.61
C ARG A 180 18.87 -4.96 -5.27
N GLN A 181 18.83 -5.37 -4.00
CA GLN A 181 18.06 -6.54 -3.58
C GLN A 181 16.59 -6.37 -3.95
N TRP A 182 16.06 -5.16 -3.74
CA TRP A 182 14.68 -4.83 -4.06
C TRP A 182 14.36 -4.98 -5.56
N SER A 183 15.19 -4.39 -6.44
CA SER A 183 14.96 -4.50 -7.89
C SER A 183 15.04 -5.94 -8.39
N LYS A 184 15.86 -6.80 -7.75
CA LYS A 184 15.91 -8.23 -8.04
C LYS A 184 14.67 -8.98 -7.56
N MET A 185 14.09 -8.59 -6.41
CA MET A 185 12.82 -9.14 -5.93
C MET A 185 11.67 -8.81 -6.89
N GLU A 186 11.56 -7.55 -7.32
CA GLU A 186 10.53 -7.12 -8.28
C GLU A 186 10.62 -7.91 -9.59
N ALA A 187 11.83 -8.06 -10.15
CA ALA A 187 12.05 -8.86 -11.35
C ALA A 187 11.69 -10.34 -11.18
N LEU A 188 11.96 -10.92 -10.00
CA LEU A 188 11.61 -12.31 -9.68
C LEU A 188 10.08 -12.49 -9.60
N THR A 189 9.40 -11.62 -8.87
CA THR A 189 7.94 -11.67 -8.69
C THR A 189 7.20 -11.45 -10.01
N ALA A 190 7.67 -10.49 -10.83
CA ALA A 190 7.12 -10.23 -12.16
C ALA A 190 7.28 -11.46 -13.07
N GLY A 191 8.48 -12.02 -13.16
CA GLY A 191 8.75 -13.20 -13.99
C GLY A 191 7.99 -14.46 -13.52
N PHE A 192 7.85 -14.65 -12.20
CA PHE A 192 7.05 -15.74 -11.66
C PHE A 192 5.56 -15.60 -12.00
N GLY A 193 5.03 -14.38 -11.90
CA GLY A 193 3.65 -14.07 -12.30
C GLY A 193 3.39 -14.34 -13.78
N GLU A 194 4.33 -13.98 -14.66
CA GLU A 194 4.24 -14.30 -16.10
C GLU A 194 4.27 -15.81 -16.36
N MET A 195 5.17 -16.56 -15.71
CA MET A 195 5.27 -18.01 -15.88
C MET A 195 3.97 -18.71 -15.49
N ILE A 196 3.31 -18.30 -14.40
CA ILE A 196 2.02 -18.87 -13.98
C ILE A 196 0.95 -18.60 -15.03
N ARG A 197 0.86 -17.37 -15.53
CA ARG A 197 -0.12 -17.00 -16.58
C ARG A 197 0.12 -17.76 -17.89
N ALA A 198 1.38 -17.96 -18.27
CA ALA A 198 1.77 -18.64 -19.50
C ALA A 198 2.00 -20.16 -19.34
N ALA A 199 1.71 -20.75 -18.17
CA ALA A 199 2.09 -22.13 -17.86
C ALA A 199 1.53 -23.16 -18.86
N MET A 200 0.29 -22.97 -19.31
CA MET A 200 -0.33 -23.85 -20.32
C MET A 200 0.38 -23.74 -21.66
N THR A 201 0.64 -22.53 -22.13
CA THR A 201 1.40 -22.25 -23.36
C THR A 201 2.79 -22.87 -23.30
N LEU A 202 3.52 -22.67 -22.20
CA LEU A 202 4.86 -23.24 -22.01
C LEU A 202 4.84 -24.78 -22.04
N LYS A 203 3.79 -25.42 -21.50
CA LYS A 203 3.60 -26.88 -21.58
C LYS A 203 3.30 -27.34 -23.01
N LEU A 204 2.38 -26.67 -23.71
CA LEU A 204 2.00 -27.00 -25.09
C LEU A 204 3.20 -26.92 -26.04
N PHE A 205 4.01 -25.87 -25.91
CA PHE A 205 5.22 -25.68 -26.73
C PHE A 205 6.47 -26.35 -26.16
N ARG A 206 6.36 -27.14 -25.08
CA ARG A 206 7.47 -27.88 -24.43
C ARG A 206 8.66 -26.99 -24.04
N ARG A 207 8.40 -25.78 -23.56
CA ARG A 207 9.40 -24.78 -23.16
C ARG A 207 9.60 -24.66 -21.64
N THR A 208 8.99 -25.54 -20.85
CA THR A 208 9.03 -25.51 -19.37
C THR A 208 10.45 -25.56 -18.80
N GLU A 209 11.37 -26.33 -19.39
CA GLU A 209 12.76 -26.41 -18.90
C GLU A 209 13.56 -25.13 -19.16
N SER A 210 13.39 -24.54 -20.35
CA SER A 210 14.06 -23.30 -20.76
C SER A 210 13.63 -22.13 -19.86
N GLU A 211 12.32 -21.95 -19.67
CA GLU A 211 11.81 -20.92 -18.75
C GLU A 211 12.14 -21.22 -17.29
N GLY A 212 12.15 -22.50 -16.91
CA GLY A 212 12.62 -22.91 -15.58
C GLY A 212 14.08 -22.52 -15.32
N ALA A 213 14.95 -22.56 -16.34
CA ALA A 213 16.33 -22.10 -16.21
C ALA A 213 16.43 -20.57 -16.02
N HIS A 214 15.61 -19.80 -16.74
CA HIS A 214 15.51 -18.35 -16.55
C HIS A 214 15.07 -17.98 -15.13
N LEU A 215 14.04 -18.66 -14.61
CA LEU A 215 13.57 -18.42 -13.24
C LEU A 215 14.62 -18.80 -12.19
N ARG A 216 15.33 -19.92 -12.38
CA ARG A 216 16.46 -20.30 -11.52
C ARG A 216 17.56 -19.23 -11.50
N ALA A 217 17.90 -18.65 -12.65
CA ALA A 217 18.88 -17.57 -12.73
C ALA A 217 18.41 -16.30 -12.00
N SER A 218 17.14 -15.92 -12.16
CA SER A 218 16.56 -14.77 -11.45
C SER A 218 16.54 -14.99 -9.92
N SER A 219 16.10 -16.17 -9.47
CA SER A 219 16.11 -16.57 -8.06
C SER A 219 17.51 -16.56 -7.46
N ARG A 220 18.52 -17.05 -8.20
CA ARG A 220 19.91 -17.00 -7.79
C ARG A 220 20.43 -15.56 -7.67
N SER A 221 20.12 -14.70 -8.64
CA SER A 221 20.49 -13.27 -8.60
C SER A 221 19.87 -12.54 -7.40
N PHE A 222 18.61 -12.83 -7.08
CA PHE A 222 17.95 -12.33 -5.87
C PHE A 222 18.63 -12.84 -4.60
N SER A 223 18.91 -14.14 -4.53
CA SER A 223 19.58 -14.76 -3.38
C SER A 223 20.98 -14.19 -3.13
N GLU A 224 21.76 -13.98 -4.19
CA GLU A 224 23.09 -13.36 -4.12
C GLU A 224 23.03 -11.90 -3.63
N ALA A 225 22.03 -11.12 -4.10
CA ALA A 225 21.81 -9.76 -3.63
C ALA A 225 21.38 -9.73 -2.14
N SER A 226 20.50 -10.66 -1.73
CA SER A 226 20.08 -10.80 -0.33
C SER A 226 21.25 -11.17 0.59
N LEU A 227 22.12 -12.09 0.17
CA LEU A 227 23.32 -12.46 0.91
C LEU A 227 24.31 -11.29 1.02
N ALA A 228 24.42 -10.45 0.00
CA ALA A 228 25.26 -9.26 0.06
C ALA A 228 24.78 -8.25 1.12
N VAL A 229 23.46 -8.03 1.22
CA VAL A 229 22.86 -7.19 2.27
C VAL A 229 23.13 -7.78 3.65
N LEU A 230 22.90 -9.09 3.82
CA LEU A 230 23.12 -9.78 5.09
C LEU A 230 24.60 -9.74 5.53
N ARG A 231 25.55 -9.97 4.61
CA ARG A 231 26.99 -9.84 4.88
C ARG A 231 27.34 -8.45 5.38
N LEU A 232 26.80 -7.42 4.76
CA LEU A 232 27.09 -6.04 5.13
C LEU A 232 26.49 -5.69 6.51
N ALA A 233 25.30 -6.21 6.81
CA ALA A 233 24.69 -6.09 8.13
C ALA A 233 25.53 -6.77 9.22
N PHE A 234 26.02 -7.99 8.97
CA PHE A 234 26.89 -8.69 9.92
C PHE A 234 28.23 -7.97 10.13
N VAL A 235 28.87 -7.49 9.07
CA VAL A 235 30.13 -6.71 9.20
C VAL A 235 29.90 -5.44 10.00
N SER A 236 28.78 -4.75 9.77
CA SER A 236 28.38 -3.55 10.54
C SER A 236 28.17 -3.87 12.03
N SER A 237 27.37 -4.90 12.32
CA SER A 237 27.08 -5.33 13.69
C SER A 237 28.35 -5.81 14.41
N PHE A 238 29.22 -6.56 13.72
CA PHE A 238 30.49 -7.02 14.27
C PHE A 238 31.42 -5.86 14.58
N ALA A 239 31.55 -4.88 13.68
CA ALA A 239 32.38 -3.70 13.92
C ALA A 239 31.90 -2.88 15.13
N LEU A 240 30.58 -2.69 15.27
CA LEU A 240 29.97 -2.01 16.43
C LEU A 240 30.21 -2.79 17.72
N GLU A 241 29.99 -4.11 17.71
CA GLU A 241 30.23 -4.96 18.89
C GLU A 241 31.70 -4.92 19.30
N LEU A 242 32.63 -5.02 18.35
CA LEU A 242 34.06 -4.98 18.60
C LEU A 242 34.50 -3.66 19.21
N ILE A 243 34.05 -2.53 18.66
CA ILE A 243 34.45 -1.19 19.13
C ILE A 243 33.86 -0.88 20.49
N THR A 244 32.60 -1.23 20.71
CA THR A 244 31.95 -1.02 22.00
C THR A 244 32.61 -1.89 23.08
N THR A 245 32.92 -3.15 22.78
CA THR A 245 33.66 -4.05 23.67
C THR A 245 35.08 -3.54 23.97
N LEU A 246 35.82 -3.11 22.95
CA LEU A 246 37.17 -2.56 23.13
C LEU A 246 37.15 -1.26 23.94
N SER A 247 36.14 -0.42 23.74
CA SER A 247 35.96 0.81 24.50
C SER A 247 35.64 0.52 25.97
N ILE A 248 34.76 -0.46 26.25
CA ILE A 248 34.47 -0.92 27.62
C ILE A 248 35.74 -1.48 28.26
N ALA A 249 36.52 -2.29 27.54
CA ALA A 249 37.78 -2.85 28.03
C ALA A 249 38.81 -1.76 28.37
N LEU A 250 38.96 -0.74 27.51
CA LEU A 250 39.83 0.41 27.75
C LEU A 250 39.44 1.14 29.05
N ILE A 251 38.15 1.39 29.23
CA ILE A 251 37.63 2.03 30.45
C ILE A 251 37.85 1.14 31.67
N ALA A 252 37.58 -0.17 31.58
CA ALA A 252 37.76 -1.11 32.68
C ALA A 252 39.23 -1.21 33.13
N VAL A 253 40.18 -1.28 32.19
CA VAL A 253 41.61 -1.30 32.47
C VAL A 253 42.06 0.01 33.12
N SER A 254 41.59 1.15 32.60
CA SER A 254 41.89 2.47 33.18
C SER A 254 41.39 2.58 34.62
N ILE A 255 40.13 2.18 34.88
CA ILE A 255 39.55 2.16 36.22
C ILE A 255 40.34 1.22 37.15
N GLY A 256 40.72 0.04 36.67
CA GLY A 256 41.48 -0.95 37.45
C GLY A 256 42.85 -0.43 37.89
N LEU A 257 43.63 0.17 36.98
CA LEU A 257 44.93 0.76 37.30
C LEU A 257 44.80 1.91 38.31
N ARG A 258 43.83 2.81 38.08
CA ARG A 258 43.59 3.96 38.96
C ARG A 258 43.09 3.55 40.34
N LEU A 259 42.37 2.44 40.44
CA LEU A 259 41.94 1.86 41.72
C LEU A 259 43.14 1.31 42.51
N ILE A 260 44.05 0.60 41.84
CA ILE A 260 45.29 0.07 42.45
C ILE A 260 46.19 1.20 42.93
N ASP A 261 46.33 2.27 42.14
CA ASP A 261 47.10 3.46 42.49
C ASP A 261 46.43 4.34 43.57
N GLY A 262 45.23 3.97 44.05
CA GLY A 262 44.49 4.70 45.07
C GLY A 262 43.91 6.04 44.61
N GLN A 263 43.83 6.29 43.29
CA GLN A 263 43.30 7.53 42.72
C GLN A 263 41.76 7.59 42.70
N ILE A 264 41.09 6.44 42.87
CA ILE A 264 39.62 6.34 42.86
C ILE A 264 39.16 5.35 43.93
N SER A 265 38.05 5.65 44.61
CA SER A 265 37.44 4.74 45.59
C SER A 265 36.70 3.58 44.91
N PHE A 266 36.70 2.39 45.52
CA PHE A 266 36.01 1.21 44.99
C PHE A 266 34.53 1.44 44.59
N PRO A 267 33.66 2.09 45.41
CA PRO A 267 32.27 2.30 45.02
C PRO A 267 32.13 3.10 43.72
N THR A 268 32.90 4.17 43.58
CA THR A 268 32.93 5.01 42.36
C THR A 268 33.48 4.23 41.17
N ALA A 269 34.59 3.52 41.34
CA ALA A 269 35.20 2.70 40.29
C ALA A 269 34.22 1.65 39.75
N PHE A 270 33.59 0.88 40.65
CA PHE A 270 32.68 -0.18 40.28
C PHE A 270 31.35 0.37 39.71
N PHE A 271 30.85 1.48 40.25
CA PHE A 271 29.69 2.18 39.70
C PHE A 271 29.90 2.61 38.24
N VAL A 272 31.01 3.30 37.95
CA VAL A 272 31.33 3.75 36.58
C VAL A 272 31.58 2.55 35.66
N LEU A 273 32.17 1.46 36.17
CA LEU A 273 32.34 0.22 35.42
C LEU A 273 31.00 -0.41 35.01
N ILE A 274 29.99 -0.40 35.88
CA ILE A 274 28.63 -0.88 35.55
C ILE A 274 27.94 0.04 34.52
N LEU A 275 28.19 1.35 34.57
CA LEU A 275 27.64 2.30 33.59
C LEU A 275 28.23 2.13 32.18
N ALA A 276 29.43 1.56 32.05
CA ALA A 276 30.10 1.41 30.76
C ALA A 276 29.29 0.62 29.72
N PRO A 277 28.84 -0.62 29.96
CA PRO A 277 28.00 -1.35 29.01
C PRO A 277 26.67 -0.65 28.71
N LEU A 278 26.10 0.06 29.68
CA LEU A 278 24.85 0.82 29.51
C LEU A 278 25.02 2.04 28.59
N PHE A 279 26.18 2.71 28.68
CA PHE A 279 26.52 3.83 27.80
C PHE A 279 26.60 3.43 26.33
N TYR A 280 27.19 2.25 26.04
CA TYR A 280 27.36 1.76 24.67
C TYR A 280 26.18 0.96 24.12
N GLN A 281 25.18 0.63 24.94
CA GLN A 281 24.02 -0.16 24.49
C GLN A 281 23.26 0.51 23.33
N PRO A 282 22.89 1.81 23.38
CA PRO A 282 22.22 2.48 22.25
C PRO A 282 23.09 2.53 20.99
N LEU A 283 24.42 2.52 21.13
CA LEU A 283 25.34 2.49 19.98
C LEU A 283 25.30 1.12 19.29
N ARG A 284 25.26 0.04 20.06
CA ARG A 284 25.13 -1.34 19.54
C ARG A 284 23.79 -1.53 18.84
N GLU A 285 22.70 -1.12 19.49
CA GLU A 285 21.34 -1.14 18.92
C GLU A 285 21.22 -0.23 17.69
N GLY A 286 22.02 0.83 17.63
CA GLY A 286 22.18 1.74 16.48
C GLY A 286 22.49 1.03 15.16
N GLY A 287 23.19 -0.12 15.19
CA GLY A 287 23.42 -0.96 14.01
C GLY A 287 22.13 -1.48 13.39
N ILE A 288 21.27 -2.09 14.21
CA ILE A 288 19.97 -2.63 13.77
C ILE A 288 19.03 -1.48 13.40
N ALA A 289 19.01 -0.41 14.20
CA ALA A 289 18.25 0.80 13.91
C ALA A 289 18.64 1.43 12.57
N PHE A 290 19.92 1.42 12.19
CA PHE A 290 20.35 1.95 10.91
C PHE A 290 19.72 1.18 9.73
N HIS A 291 19.70 -0.15 9.78
CA HIS A 291 19.07 -0.96 8.74
C HIS A 291 17.55 -0.75 8.69
N ALA A 292 16.89 -0.78 9.85
CA ALA A 292 15.46 -0.47 9.97
C ALA A 292 15.11 0.92 9.39
N ALA A 293 15.96 1.92 9.61
CA ALA A 293 15.79 3.26 9.05
C ALA A 293 15.88 3.28 7.51
N MET A 294 16.79 2.50 6.92
CA MET A 294 16.94 2.42 5.46
C MET A 294 15.76 1.72 4.79
N ASP A 295 15.29 0.62 5.38
CA ASP A 295 14.15 -0.14 4.86
C ASP A 295 12.87 0.70 4.93
N ALA A 296 12.62 1.34 6.08
CA ALA A 296 11.49 2.26 6.24
C ALA A 296 11.57 3.47 5.29
N HIS A 297 12.76 4.02 5.05
CA HIS A 297 12.93 5.11 4.10
C HIS A 297 12.62 4.69 2.65
N THR A 298 13.08 3.49 2.26
CA THR A 298 12.83 2.94 0.93
C THR A 298 11.34 2.66 0.72
N ALA A 299 10.68 2.09 1.72
CA ALA A 299 9.24 1.87 1.72
C ALA A 299 8.46 3.19 1.67
N ALA A 300 8.81 4.19 2.49
CA ALA A 300 8.15 5.49 2.49
C ALA A 300 8.26 6.20 1.13
N LYS A 301 9.42 6.11 0.46
CA LYS A 301 9.62 6.66 -0.89
C LYS A 301 8.75 5.95 -1.94
N ALA A 302 8.56 4.63 -1.83
CA ALA A 302 7.68 3.88 -2.73
C ALA A 302 6.19 4.26 -2.54
N LEU A 303 5.80 4.69 -1.34
CA LEU A 303 4.43 5.11 -1.02
C LEU A 303 4.12 6.56 -1.41
N GLU A 304 5.14 7.43 -1.52
CA GLU A 304 5.00 8.87 -1.77
C GLU A 304 4.08 9.23 -2.97
N PRO A 305 4.18 8.57 -4.15
CA PRO A 305 3.30 8.89 -5.29
C PRO A 305 1.81 8.61 -5.05
N TRP A 306 1.51 7.74 -4.10
CA TRP A 306 0.14 7.37 -3.73
C TRP A 306 -0.42 8.28 -2.65
N LEU A 307 0.44 8.77 -1.76
CA LEU A 307 0.05 9.67 -0.67
C LEU A 307 -0.11 11.13 -1.13
N ALA A 308 0.58 11.53 -2.20
CA ALA A 308 0.51 12.89 -2.76
C ALA A 308 -0.66 13.11 -3.73
N ALA A 309 -1.44 12.06 -4.04
CA ALA A 309 -2.55 12.15 -4.98
C ALA A 309 -3.66 13.06 -4.40
N PRO A 310 -4.15 14.07 -5.13
CA PRO A 310 -5.34 14.80 -4.71
C PRO A 310 -6.49 13.81 -4.61
N LEU A 311 -7.03 13.66 -3.39
CA LEU A 311 -8.23 12.88 -3.12
C LEU A 311 -9.42 13.59 -3.78
N ASP A 312 -10.37 12.81 -4.29
CA ASP A 312 -11.52 13.24 -5.09
C ASP A 312 -12.08 14.61 -4.70
N ARG A 313 -12.35 15.44 -5.73
CA ARG A 313 -13.17 16.63 -5.57
C ARG A 313 -14.60 16.16 -5.24
N GLU A 314 -15.01 16.30 -3.98
CA GLU A 314 -16.40 16.08 -3.56
C GLU A 314 -17.37 17.14 -4.15
N ASP A 315 -16.82 18.21 -4.71
CA ASP A 315 -17.56 19.35 -5.27
C ASP A 315 -18.08 19.05 -6.69
N GLY A 316 -19.05 18.14 -6.79
CA GLY A 316 -19.67 17.77 -8.06
C GLY A 316 -21.01 17.07 -7.94
N ARG A 317 -21.80 17.39 -6.88
CA ARG A 317 -23.15 16.85 -6.74
C ARG A 317 -24.01 17.29 -7.92
N CYS A 318 -24.52 16.32 -8.65
CA CYS A 318 -25.58 16.54 -9.61
C CYS A 318 -26.76 15.66 -9.22
N ASP A 319 -27.80 16.29 -8.66
CA ASP A 319 -29.05 15.65 -8.21
C ASP A 319 -30.15 15.68 -9.29
N GLN A 320 -29.86 16.13 -10.53
CA GLN A 320 -30.90 16.50 -11.50
C GLN A 320 -30.48 16.27 -12.97
N ILE A 321 -30.34 15.02 -13.41
CA ILE A 321 -30.55 14.68 -14.83
C ILE A 321 -31.79 13.79 -14.87
N LEU A 322 -32.90 14.36 -15.33
CA LEU A 322 -34.24 13.74 -15.26
C LEU A 322 -34.62 13.01 -16.56
N VAL A 323 -33.91 13.26 -17.65
CA VAL A 323 -34.18 12.75 -19.00
C VAL A 323 -32.91 12.10 -19.56
N PRO A 324 -32.99 11.09 -20.46
CA PRO A 324 -31.82 10.53 -21.12
C PRO A 324 -30.88 11.63 -21.63
N PRO A 325 -29.62 11.68 -21.17
CA PRO A 325 -28.73 12.78 -21.48
C PRO A 325 -28.22 12.66 -22.92
N ARG A 326 -27.95 13.82 -23.52
CA ARG A 326 -27.08 13.92 -24.70
C ARG A 326 -25.63 13.89 -24.24
N LEU A 327 -24.77 13.17 -24.95
CA LEU A 327 -23.33 13.15 -24.69
C LEU A 327 -22.60 13.80 -25.85
N LEU A 328 -21.73 14.77 -25.53
CA LEU A 328 -20.86 15.46 -26.48
C LEU A 328 -19.41 15.17 -26.12
N ALA A 329 -18.60 14.81 -27.10
CA ALA A 329 -17.15 14.75 -26.96
C ALA A 329 -16.56 15.80 -27.90
N GLU A 330 -15.75 16.70 -27.36
CA GLU A 330 -15.16 17.82 -28.10
C GLU A 330 -13.64 17.69 -28.11
N LYS A 331 -13.06 17.66 -29.31
CA LYS A 331 -11.61 17.52 -29.56
C LYS A 331 -10.96 16.40 -28.74
N LEU A 332 -11.63 15.26 -28.65
CA LEU A 332 -11.24 14.17 -27.77
C LEU A 332 -9.97 13.49 -28.28
N SER A 333 -8.90 13.56 -27.50
CA SER A 333 -7.65 12.85 -27.74
C SER A 333 -7.27 11.98 -26.54
N TYR A 334 -6.75 10.79 -26.81
CA TYR A 334 -6.26 9.91 -25.75
C TYR A 334 -5.02 9.12 -26.15
N ARG A 335 -4.10 9.04 -25.19
CA ARG A 335 -2.83 8.33 -25.30
C ARG A 335 -2.65 7.46 -24.05
N TYR A 336 -2.37 6.17 -24.26
CA TYR A 336 -2.05 5.30 -23.14
C TYR A 336 -0.71 5.70 -22.51
N PRO A 337 -0.55 5.60 -21.17
CA PRO A 337 0.72 5.84 -20.51
C PRO A 337 1.85 5.04 -21.17
N LEU A 338 3.04 5.63 -21.27
CA LEU A 338 4.24 5.00 -21.85
C LEU A 338 4.19 4.74 -23.37
N THR A 339 3.16 5.20 -24.08
CA THR A 339 3.07 5.09 -25.56
C THR A 339 3.28 6.44 -26.25
N GLN A 340 3.94 6.42 -27.43
CA GLN A 340 4.17 7.63 -28.23
C GLN A 340 3.10 7.90 -29.30
N GLU A 341 2.14 7.00 -29.48
CA GLU A 341 1.05 7.19 -30.44
C GLU A 341 -0.27 7.44 -29.70
N ALA A 342 -1.04 8.42 -30.18
CA ALA A 342 -2.37 8.68 -29.66
C ALA A 342 -3.36 7.74 -30.36
N VAL A 343 -4.17 7.05 -29.55
CA VAL A 343 -5.18 6.09 -30.04
C VAL A 343 -6.39 6.82 -30.61
N LEU A 344 -6.75 7.96 -30.03
CA LEU A 344 -7.79 8.86 -30.52
C LEU A 344 -7.18 10.26 -30.67
N GLN A 345 -7.57 10.97 -31.74
CA GLN A 345 -6.99 12.27 -32.09
C GLN A 345 -8.09 13.25 -32.48
N GLY A 346 -8.35 14.24 -31.62
CA GLY A 346 -9.20 15.38 -31.92
C GLY A 346 -10.64 15.04 -32.34
N LEU A 347 -11.22 13.96 -31.82
CA LEU A 347 -12.55 13.52 -32.24
C LEU A 347 -13.66 14.42 -31.69
N ASP A 348 -14.52 14.92 -32.57
CA ASP A 348 -15.75 15.64 -32.22
C ASP A 348 -16.95 14.72 -32.48
N LEU A 349 -17.60 14.25 -31.40
CA LEU A 349 -18.67 13.25 -31.47
C LEU A 349 -19.92 13.73 -30.73
N ASN A 350 -21.09 13.43 -31.29
CA ASN A 350 -22.38 13.82 -30.73
C ASN A 350 -23.32 12.61 -30.63
N PHE A 351 -23.68 12.24 -29.41
CA PHE A 351 -24.62 11.17 -29.10
C PHE A 351 -25.94 11.77 -28.62
N HIS A 352 -26.95 11.68 -29.48
CA HIS A 352 -28.25 12.32 -29.25
C HIS A 352 -29.01 11.68 -28.08
N ALA A 353 -29.66 12.53 -27.28
CA ALA A 353 -30.50 12.11 -26.15
C ALA A 353 -31.60 11.12 -26.60
N GLY A 354 -31.71 9.99 -25.91
CA GLY A 354 -32.74 8.98 -26.16
C GLY A 354 -32.58 8.22 -27.48
N LYS A 355 -31.43 8.34 -28.14
CA LYS A 355 -31.11 7.65 -29.40
C LYS A 355 -30.10 6.53 -29.18
N LYS A 356 -30.07 5.61 -30.14
CA LYS A 356 -29.15 4.47 -30.23
C LYS A 356 -28.06 4.80 -31.23
N THR A 357 -26.80 4.79 -30.81
CA THR A 357 -25.65 5.04 -31.68
C THR A 357 -24.74 3.82 -31.73
N ALA A 358 -24.53 3.28 -32.94
CA ALA A 358 -23.56 2.22 -33.20
C ALA A 358 -22.20 2.81 -33.59
N LEU A 359 -21.15 2.36 -32.90
CA LEU A 359 -19.77 2.64 -33.22
C LEU A 359 -19.21 1.48 -34.07
N ILE A 360 -18.77 1.82 -35.28
CA ILE A 360 -18.11 0.90 -36.21
C ILE A 360 -16.67 1.36 -36.47
N GLY A 361 -15.90 0.50 -37.13
CA GLY A 361 -14.49 0.75 -37.45
C GLY A 361 -13.65 -0.53 -37.31
N ALA A 362 -12.44 -0.53 -37.86
CA ALA A 362 -11.54 -1.69 -37.82
C ALA A 362 -11.23 -2.17 -36.39
N SER A 363 -10.82 -3.43 -36.25
CA SER A 363 -10.27 -3.91 -34.97
C SER A 363 -9.03 -3.10 -34.62
N GLY A 364 -8.92 -2.64 -33.37
CA GLY A 364 -7.82 -1.76 -32.94
C GLY A 364 -8.01 -0.26 -33.23
N ALA A 365 -9.08 0.17 -33.90
CA ALA A 365 -9.36 1.60 -34.17
C ALA A 365 -9.70 2.44 -32.92
N GLY A 366 -9.55 1.90 -31.70
CA GLY A 366 -9.79 2.64 -30.46
C GLY A 366 -11.24 2.65 -29.97
N LYS A 367 -12.16 1.85 -30.52
CA LYS A 367 -13.59 1.78 -30.09
C LYS A 367 -13.75 1.56 -28.58
N THR A 368 -13.13 0.52 -28.02
CA THR A 368 -13.16 0.24 -26.58
C THR A 368 -12.52 1.36 -25.76
N THR A 369 -11.45 1.99 -26.27
CA THR A 369 -10.83 3.17 -25.63
C THR A 369 -11.82 4.33 -25.57
N LEU A 370 -12.55 4.62 -26.66
CA LEU A 370 -13.59 5.64 -26.67
C LEU A 370 -14.70 5.28 -25.67
N LEU A 371 -15.20 4.04 -25.69
CA LEU A 371 -16.25 3.62 -24.74
C LEU A 371 -15.81 3.80 -23.28
N ASN A 372 -14.56 3.48 -22.95
CA ASN A 372 -14.01 3.68 -21.61
C ASN A 372 -13.91 5.16 -21.22
N LEU A 373 -13.56 6.05 -22.16
CA LEU A 373 -13.58 7.50 -21.95
C LEU A 373 -15.01 8.01 -21.72
N LEU A 374 -15.96 7.59 -22.56
CA LEU A 374 -17.38 7.95 -22.46
C LEU A 374 -18.02 7.43 -21.17
N ALA A 375 -17.56 6.28 -20.68
CA ALA A 375 -17.98 5.71 -19.41
C ALA A 375 -17.34 6.41 -18.19
N GLY A 376 -16.37 7.30 -18.40
CA GLY A 376 -15.61 7.97 -17.35
C GLY A 376 -14.58 7.07 -16.66
N LEU A 377 -14.24 5.91 -17.25
CA LEU A 377 -13.23 4.98 -16.73
C LEU A 377 -11.80 5.42 -17.07
N LEU A 378 -11.66 6.22 -18.12
CA LEU A 378 -10.42 6.87 -18.54
C LEU A 378 -10.63 8.39 -18.56
N THR A 379 -9.56 9.14 -18.31
CA THR A 379 -9.55 10.60 -18.46
C THR A 379 -8.91 10.95 -19.81
N PRO A 380 -9.53 11.82 -20.62
CA PRO A 380 -8.93 12.25 -21.88
C PRO A 380 -7.59 12.96 -21.66
N THR A 381 -6.67 12.82 -22.62
CA THR A 381 -5.40 13.56 -22.62
C THR A 381 -5.64 15.00 -23.06
N GLU A 382 -6.51 15.21 -24.04
CA GLU A 382 -7.00 16.51 -24.50
C GLU A 382 -8.48 16.40 -24.87
N GLY A 383 -9.18 17.54 -24.85
CA GLY A 383 -10.62 17.61 -25.11
C GLY A 383 -11.47 17.43 -23.85
N THR A 384 -12.79 17.49 -24.02
CA THR A 384 -13.75 17.37 -22.90
C THR A 384 -14.92 16.48 -23.29
N ILE A 385 -15.55 15.87 -22.29
CA ILE A 385 -16.77 15.07 -22.46
C ILE A 385 -17.86 15.71 -21.64
N VAL A 386 -18.95 16.08 -22.28
CA VAL A 386 -20.00 16.91 -21.70
C VAL A 386 -21.35 16.18 -21.78
N LEU A 387 -22.00 16.07 -20.62
CA LEU A 387 -23.37 15.57 -20.49
C LEU A 387 -24.35 16.74 -20.45
N GLN A 388 -25.29 16.76 -21.38
CA GLN A 388 -26.38 17.73 -21.43
C GLN A 388 -27.70 17.05 -21.11
N ASP A 389 -28.53 17.67 -20.27
CA ASP A 389 -29.88 17.16 -20.02
C ASP A 389 -30.71 17.20 -21.32
N GLY A 390 -31.34 16.07 -21.67
CA GLY A 390 -32.17 15.93 -22.86
C GLY A 390 -33.45 16.77 -22.82
N ALA A 391 -33.82 17.33 -21.67
CA ALA A 391 -34.99 18.21 -21.52
C ALA A 391 -34.85 19.61 -22.14
N GLY A 392 -33.62 20.03 -22.50
CA GLY A 392 -33.38 21.32 -23.16
C GLY A 392 -33.19 22.52 -22.22
N ASP A 393 -33.19 22.33 -20.90
CA ASP A 393 -32.97 23.39 -19.88
C ASP A 393 -31.52 23.96 -19.87
N GLY A 394 -30.67 23.60 -20.82
CA GLY A 394 -29.34 24.19 -21.03
C GLY A 394 -28.27 23.82 -19.99
N LYS A 395 -28.58 22.94 -19.02
CA LYS A 395 -27.58 22.48 -18.05
C LYS A 395 -26.63 21.47 -18.69
N SER A 396 -25.35 21.81 -18.65
CA SER A 396 -24.25 21.08 -19.27
C SER A 396 -23.22 20.78 -18.20
N TYR A 397 -22.84 19.51 -18.07
CA TYR A 397 -21.91 19.05 -17.04
C TYR A 397 -20.73 18.36 -17.69
N ASP A 398 -19.51 18.80 -17.37
CA ASP A 398 -18.31 18.07 -17.75
C ASP A 398 -18.23 16.78 -16.93
N LEU A 399 -18.07 15.65 -17.62
CA LEU A 399 -17.94 14.33 -17.04
C LEU A 399 -16.79 14.25 -16.04
N ALA A 400 -15.68 14.98 -16.27
CA ALA A 400 -14.52 15.02 -15.38
C ALA A 400 -14.82 15.72 -14.04
N HIS A 401 -15.85 16.57 -13.99
CA HIS A 401 -16.24 17.34 -12.82
C HIS A 401 -17.42 16.72 -12.05
N LEU A 402 -18.02 15.65 -12.55
CA LEU A 402 -19.11 14.96 -11.87
C LEU A 402 -18.60 14.11 -10.71
N SER A 403 -19.31 14.17 -9.58
CA SER A 403 -19.01 13.30 -8.44
C SER A 403 -19.09 11.82 -8.86
N PRO A 404 -18.25 10.94 -8.29
CA PRO A 404 -18.32 9.50 -8.58
C PRO A 404 -19.70 8.89 -8.33
N ALA A 405 -20.44 9.40 -7.33
CA ALA A 405 -21.80 8.97 -7.06
C ALA A 405 -22.77 9.33 -8.19
N SER A 406 -22.73 10.57 -8.68
CA SER A 406 -23.54 11.01 -9.83
C SER A 406 -23.21 10.23 -11.10
N ARG A 407 -21.93 10.01 -11.40
CA ARG A 407 -21.52 9.21 -12.57
C ARG A 407 -22.03 7.78 -12.49
N ARG A 408 -21.90 7.14 -11.32
CA ARG A 408 -22.46 5.82 -11.05
C ARG A 408 -23.99 5.80 -11.05
N ALA A 409 -24.70 6.91 -10.85
CA ALA A 409 -26.16 6.92 -11.00
C ALA A 409 -26.59 7.04 -12.47
N LEU A 410 -25.78 7.67 -13.31
CA LEU A 410 -26.13 8.04 -14.68
C LEU A 410 -25.69 7.03 -15.74
N ILE A 411 -24.53 6.40 -15.56
CA ILE A 411 -23.85 5.65 -16.61
C ILE A 411 -23.80 4.17 -16.25
N THR A 412 -24.28 3.30 -17.14
CA THR A 412 -24.00 1.87 -17.12
C THR A 412 -23.02 1.54 -18.24
N TYR A 413 -21.94 0.83 -17.92
CA TYR A 413 -21.02 0.28 -18.90
C TYR A 413 -21.01 -1.24 -18.81
N VAL A 414 -21.19 -1.90 -19.95
CA VAL A 414 -21.07 -3.35 -20.10
C VAL A 414 -19.84 -3.64 -20.95
N PRO A 415 -18.74 -4.14 -20.36
CA PRO A 415 -17.51 -4.46 -21.09
C PRO A 415 -17.67 -5.73 -21.94
N GLN A 416 -16.82 -5.86 -22.95
CA GLN A 416 -16.72 -7.03 -23.83
C GLN A 416 -16.53 -8.32 -23.02
N GLU A 417 -15.72 -8.27 -21.97
CA GLU A 417 -15.57 -9.34 -20.97
C GLU A 417 -16.14 -8.91 -19.62
N THR A 418 -17.38 -9.33 -19.34
CA THR A 418 -18.03 -9.05 -18.05
C THR A 418 -17.36 -9.81 -16.91
N HIS A 419 -16.85 -9.09 -15.91
CA HIS A 419 -16.27 -9.69 -14.71
C HIS A 419 -17.34 -10.44 -13.89
N VAL A 420 -17.04 -11.67 -13.45
CA VAL A 420 -17.92 -12.48 -12.60
C VAL A 420 -17.31 -12.54 -11.21
N PHE A 421 -18.05 -12.04 -10.22
CA PHE A 421 -17.62 -12.03 -8.83
C PHE A 421 -17.84 -13.40 -8.20
N ASN A 422 -16.97 -13.76 -7.23
CA ASN A 422 -17.12 -14.93 -6.37
C ASN A 422 -18.28 -14.72 -5.38
N ALA A 423 -19.51 -14.81 -5.88
CA ALA A 423 -20.75 -14.48 -5.19
C ALA A 423 -21.93 -15.22 -5.84
N THR A 424 -23.13 -15.12 -5.27
CA THR A 424 -24.33 -15.73 -5.88
C THR A 424 -24.68 -15.08 -7.21
N LEU A 425 -25.50 -15.75 -8.03
CA LEU A 425 -26.07 -15.18 -9.26
C LEU A 425 -26.82 -13.88 -8.97
N ALA A 426 -27.63 -13.85 -7.89
CA ALA A 426 -28.36 -12.65 -7.49
C ALA A 426 -27.43 -11.46 -7.18
N GLU A 427 -26.38 -11.69 -6.40
CA GLU A 427 -25.40 -10.65 -6.06
C GLU A 427 -24.58 -10.21 -7.26
N ASN A 428 -24.27 -11.13 -8.18
CA ASN A 428 -23.61 -10.78 -9.43
C ASN A 428 -24.47 -9.86 -10.31
N ILE A 429 -25.80 -9.97 -10.27
CA ILE A 429 -26.69 -9.06 -11.02
C ILE A 429 -26.90 -7.74 -10.27
N SER A 430 -27.22 -7.80 -8.98
CA SER A 430 -27.52 -6.60 -8.19
C SER A 430 -26.29 -5.77 -7.83
N LEU A 431 -25.10 -6.37 -7.87
CA LEU A 431 -23.84 -5.80 -7.40
C LEU A 431 -23.98 -5.19 -5.99
N TRP A 432 -24.65 -5.93 -5.10
CA TRP A 432 -24.93 -5.54 -3.71
C TRP A 432 -25.68 -4.21 -3.55
N GLN A 433 -26.43 -3.77 -4.56
CA GLN A 433 -27.34 -2.63 -4.42
C GLN A 433 -28.43 -2.94 -3.39
N GLU A 434 -28.66 -1.98 -2.49
CA GLU A 434 -29.75 -2.06 -1.51
C GLU A 434 -31.12 -2.09 -2.22
N GLY A 435 -32.08 -2.83 -1.65
CA GLY A 435 -33.44 -2.93 -2.22
C GLY A 435 -33.59 -3.88 -3.42
N ALA A 436 -32.55 -4.66 -3.76
CA ALA A 436 -32.61 -5.66 -4.83
C ALA A 436 -33.62 -6.78 -4.52
N THR A 437 -34.79 -6.74 -5.17
CA THR A 437 -35.80 -7.81 -5.06
C THR A 437 -35.50 -8.98 -5.99
N LYS A 438 -35.81 -10.20 -5.56
CA LYS A 438 -35.63 -11.41 -6.39
C LYS A 438 -36.39 -11.32 -7.72
N SER A 439 -37.59 -10.70 -7.72
CA SER A 439 -38.38 -10.51 -8.93
C SER A 439 -37.70 -9.59 -9.93
N ALA A 440 -37.10 -8.48 -9.49
CA ALA A 440 -36.34 -7.58 -10.36
C ALA A 440 -35.12 -8.26 -10.98
N VAL A 441 -34.40 -9.06 -10.18
CA VAL A 441 -33.24 -9.84 -10.67
C VAL A 441 -33.68 -10.89 -11.70
N SER A 442 -34.76 -11.64 -11.43
CA SER A 442 -35.30 -12.60 -12.39
C SER A 442 -35.78 -11.92 -13.67
N ALA A 443 -36.47 -10.79 -13.59
CA ALA A 443 -36.91 -10.04 -14.76
C ALA A 443 -35.72 -9.57 -15.63
N ALA A 444 -34.63 -9.12 -15.00
CA ALA A 444 -33.41 -8.73 -15.71
C ALA A 444 -32.72 -9.92 -16.40
N LEU A 445 -32.74 -11.10 -15.78
CA LEU A 445 -32.23 -12.34 -16.40
C LEU A 445 -33.09 -12.77 -17.59
N GLU A 446 -34.41 -12.70 -17.48
CA GLU A 446 -35.33 -12.99 -18.59
C GLU A 446 -35.10 -12.05 -19.78
N GLN A 447 -35.00 -10.74 -19.54
CA GLN A 447 -34.69 -9.75 -20.59
C GLN A 447 -33.34 -10.02 -21.27
N ALA A 448 -32.37 -10.57 -20.54
CA ALA A 448 -31.08 -10.97 -21.09
C ALA A 448 -31.06 -12.37 -21.72
N ALA A 449 -32.22 -13.00 -21.95
CA ALA A 449 -32.34 -14.37 -22.46
C ALA A 449 -31.57 -15.41 -21.59
N LEU A 450 -31.59 -15.22 -20.26
CA LEU A 450 -31.02 -16.11 -19.26
C LEU A 450 -32.08 -16.83 -18.42
N GLY A 451 -33.36 -16.77 -18.78
CA GLY A 451 -34.45 -17.46 -18.08
C GLY A 451 -34.28 -18.99 -18.06
N GLY A 452 -34.01 -19.58 -19.23
CA GLY A 452 -33.72 -21.03 -19.32
C GLY A 452 -32.47 -21.44 -18.54
N PHE A 453 -31.44 -20.60 -18.53
CA PHE A 453 -30.25 -20.81 -17.70
C PHE A 453 -30.60 -20.79 -16.21
N LEU A 454 -31.37 -19.80 -15.75
CA LEU A 454 -31.82 -19.70 -14.37
C LEU A 454 -32.61 -20.93 -13.93
N ALA A 455 -33.49 -21.45 -14.79
CA ALA A 455 -34.30 -22.64 -14.52
C ALA A 455 -33.47 -23.93 -14.42
N ALA A 456 -32.34 -24.00 -15.13
CA ALA A 456 -31.43 -25.15 -15.13
C ALA A 456 -30.50 -25.19 -13.90
N LEU A 457 -30.36 -24.08 -13.16
CA LEU A 457 -29.43 -24.01 -12.05
C LEU A 457 -29.98 -24.70 -10.78
N PRO A 458 -29.17 -25.52 -10.08
CA PRO A 458 -29.61 -26.31 -8.93
C PRO A 458 -30.07 -25.46 -7.72
N HIS A 459 -29.56 -24.23 -7.59
CA HIS A 459 -29.91 -23.31 -6.51
C HIS A 459 -30.54 -22.00 -7.03
N GLY A 460 -30.95 -21.97 -8.31
CA GLY A 460 -31.50 -20.78 -8.96
C GLY A 460 -30.65 -19.53 -8.72
N LEU A 461 -31.28 -18.46 -8.23
CA LEU A 461 -30.63 -17.18 -7.90
C LEU A 461 -29.53 -17.26 -6.84
N ALA A 462 -29.55 -18.28 -5.97
CA ALA A 462 -28.54 -18.46 -4.92
C ALA A 462 -27.32 -19.27 -5.41
N THR A 463 -27.28 -19.65 -6.68
CA THR A 463 -26.17 -20.46 -7.22
C THR A 463 -24.86 -19.66 -7.15
N PRO A 464 -23.79 -20.18 -6.52
CA PRO A 464 -22.51 -19.51 -6.45
C PRO A 464 -21.85 -19.47 -7.83
N LEU A 465 -21.33 -18.31 -8.22
CA LEU A 465 -20.57 -18.06 -9.43
C LEU A 465 -19.12 -17.67 -9.10
N GLY A 466 -18.27 -17.57 -10.12
CA GLY A 466 -16.87 -17.17 -9.99
C GLY A 466 -15.92 -18.35 -9.80
N ALA A 467 -14.75 -18.10 -9.23
CA ALA A 467 -13.72 -19.11 -8.96
C ALA A 467 -14.26 -20.20 -8.00
N GLY A 468 -14.37 -21.43 -8.50
CA GLY A 468 -14.92 -22.56 -7.75
C GLY A 468 -16.45 -22.64 -7.73
N GLY A 469 -17.15 -21.69 -8.36
CA GLY A 469 -18.61 -21.71 -8.54
C GLY A 469 -19.04 -22.38 -9.86
N HIS A 470 -20.33 -22.24 -10.20
CA HIS A 470 -20.86 -22.73 -11.47
C HIS A 470 -20.19 -22.01 -12.65
N PRO A 471 -19.64 -22.74 -13.63
CA PRO A 471 -18.98 -22.13 -14.78
C PRO A 471 -20.00 -21.42 -15.68
N LEU A 472 -19.59 -20.33 -16.31
CA LEU A 472 -20.38 -19.64 -17.34
C LEU A 472 -19.66 -19.72 -18.68
N SER A 473 -20.40 -20.08 -19.72
CA SER A 473 -19.96 -19.91 -21.11
C SER A 473 -19.69 -18.43 -21.43
N ALA A 474 -18.95 -18.17 -22.51
CA ALA A 474 -18.68 -16.79 -22.94
C ALA A 474 -19.97 -16.01 -23.26
N GLY A 475 -20.95 -16.67 -23.89
CA GLY A 475 -22.25 -16.08 -24.20
C GLY A 475 -23.08 -15.76 -22.95
N GLU A 476 -23.14 -16.69 -21.99
CA GLU A 476 -23.83 -16.45 -20.71
C GLU A 476 -23.18 -15.31 -19.92
N ARG A 477 -21.85 -15.20 -19.94
CA ARG A 477 -21.12 -14.11 -19.27
C ARG A 477 -21.43 -12.75 -19.88
N ARG A 478 -21.51 -12.63 -21.22
CA ARG A 478 -21.93 -11.39 -21.90
C ARG A 478 -23.37 -11.02 -21.56
N ARG A 479 -24.28 -12.02 -21.60
CA ARG A 479 -25.68 -11.82 -21.22
C ARG A 479 -25.85 -11.48 -19.73
N LEU A 480 -24.96 -11.96 -18.86
CA LEU A 480 -24.91 -11.54 -17.45
C LEU A 480 -24.61 -10.03 -17.34
N GLY A 481 -23.72 -9.51 -18.19
CA GLY A 481 -23.45 -8.07 -18.30
C GLY A 481 -24.68 -7.28 -18.74
N LEU A 482 -25.42 -7.80 -19.73
CA LEU A 482 -26.70 -7.21 -20.15
C LEU A 482 -27.75 -7.24 -19.03
N ALA A 483 -27.88 -8.35 -18.31
CA ALA A 483 -28.79 -8.45 -17.16
C ALA A 483 -28.46 -7.41 -16.08
N ARG A 484 -27.17 -7.13 -15.83
CA ARG A 484 -26.76 -6.02 -14.94
C ARG A 484 -27.24 -4.66 -15.47
N ALA A 485 -27.15 -4.42 -16.77
CA ALA A 485 -27.64 -3.19 -17.37
C ALA A 485 -29.16 -3.03 -17.26
N PHE A 486 -29.91 -4.10 -17.52
CA PHE A 486 -31.35 -4.13 -17.35
C PHE A 486 -31.77 -3.91 -15.91
N PHE A 487 -31.08 -4.54 -14.96
CA PHE A 487 -31.34 -4.36 -13.53
C PHE A 487 -31.08 -2.92 -13.06
N GLN A 488 -29.94 -2.33 -13.47
CA GLN A 488 -29.56 -0.98 -13.07
C GLN A 488 -30.38 0.11 -13.75
N ALA A 489 -30.82 -0.14 -14.99
CA ALA A 489 -31.78 0.70 -15.70
C ALA A 489 -31.38 2.19 -15.83
N ARG A 490 -30.08 2.51 -15.87
CA ARG A 490 -29.55 3.89 -15.87
C ARG A 490 -29.85 4.65 -17.18
N PRO A 491 -29.85 6.00 -17.19
CA PRO A 491 -30.19 6.81 -18.37
C PRO A 491 -29.23 6.72 -19.55
N LEU A 492 -27.93 6.56 -19.31
CA LEU A 492 -26.90 6.39 -20.33
C LEU A 492 -26.31 4.98 -20.25
N VAL A 493 -26.40 4.22 -21.35
CA VAL A 493 -25.96 2.82 -21.38
C VAL A 493 -24.96 2.63 -22.50
N ILE A 494 -23.79 2.11 -22.13
CA ILE A 494 -22.65 1.89 -23.02
C ILE A 494 -22.38 0.38 -23.09
N LEU A 495 -22.37 -0.19 -24.29
CA LEU A 495 -22.32 -1.63 -24.52
C LEU A 495 -21.16 -1.99 -25.46
N ASP A 496 -20.24 -2.85 -25.03
CA ASP A 496 -19.10 -3.26 -25.84
C ASP A 496 -19.27 -4.72 -26.33
N GLU A 497 -19.53 -4.91 -27.62
CA GLU A 497 -19.63 -6.22 -28.31
C GLU A 497 -20.51 -7.30 -27.63
N ILE A 498 -21.64 -6.87 -27.08
CA ILE A 498 -22.49 -7.72 -26.23
C ILE A 498 -23.15 -8.93 -26.93
N THR A 499 -23.39 -8.91 -28.25
CA THR A 499 -24.01 -10.04 -28.97
C THR A 499 -23.01 -10.92 -29.72
N ALA A 500 -21.70 -10.68 -29.56
CA ALA A 500 -20.69 -11.51 -30.21
C ALA A 500 -20.84 -13.00 -29.82
N GLY A 501 -20.87 -13.88 -30.81
CA GLY A 501 -20.95 -15.33 -30.61
C GLY A 501 -22.29 -15.87 -30.12
N LEU A 502 -23.36 -15.07 -30.16
CA LEU A 502 -24.74 -15.56 -29.94
C LEU A 502 -25.28 -16.23 -31.20
N ASP A 503 -26.09 -17.28 -31.00
CA ASP A 503 -26.96 -17.87 -32.01
C ASP A 503 -28.08 -16.90 -32.42
N GLU A 504 -28.67 -17.11 -33.60
CA GLU A 504 -29.65 -16.19 -34.19
C GLU A 504 -30.91 -16.03 -33.35
N GLU A 505 -31.38 -17.09 -32.67
CA GLU A 505 -32.61 -17.05 -31.88
C GLU A 505 -32.40 -16.21 -30.61
N THR A 506 -31.32 -16.46 -29.89
CA THR A 506 -30.93 -15.67 -28.72
C THR A 506 -30.65 -14.21 -29.10
N GLU A 507 -29.99 -13.96 -30.24
CA GLU A 507 -29.72 -12.59 -30.71
C GLU A 507 -31.01 -11.81 -30.97
N LYS A 508 -32.01 -12.43 -31.61
CA LYS A 508 -33.33 -11.80 -31.82
C LYS A 508 -34.03 -11.48 -30.51
N ALA A 509 -34.01 -12.41 -29.55
CA ALA A 509 -34.62 -12.19 -28.23
C ALA A 509 -33.97 -11.01 -27.48
N VAL A 510 -32.62 -10.95 -27.51
CA VAL A 510 -31.86 -9.85 -26.89
C VAL A 510 -32.14 -8.51 -27.59
N LEU A 511 -32.19 -8.48 -28.92
CA LEU A 511 -32.52 -7.27 -29.67
C LEU A 511 -33.93 -6.75 -29.35
N ALA A 512 -34.91 -7.64 -29.21
CA ALA A 512 -36.27 -7.27 -28.83
C ALA A 512 -36.32 -6.65 -27.42
N ALA A 513 -35.58 -7.22 -26.46
CA ALA A 513 -35.46 -6.66 -25.12
C ALA A 513 -34.73 -5.30 -25.11
N LEU A 514 -33.66 -5.17 -25.89
CA LEU A 514 -32.92 -3.91 -26.05
C LEU A 514 -33.78 -2.81 -26.67
N ASP A 515 -34.67 -3.14 -27.62
CA ASP A 515 -35.56 -2.16 -28.23
C ASP A 515 -36.47 -1.49 -27.19
N ASP A 516 -37.15 -2.28 -26.35
CA ASP A 516 -37.99 -1.72 -25.28
C ASP A 516 -37.16 -0.98 -24.23
N PHE A 517 -36.00 -1.54 -23.85
CA PHE A 517 -35.08 -0.91 -22.91
C PHE A 517 -34.55 0.44 -23.39
N SER A 518 -34.34 0.61 -24.70
CA SER A 518 -33.79 1.82 -25.32
C SER A 518 -34.73 3.02 -25.30
N ARG A 519 -36.05 2.82 -25.19
CA ARG A 519 -37.07 3.88 -25.33
C ARG A 519 -36.96 5.05 -24.35
N ARG A 520 -36.25 4.88 -23.24
CA ARG A 520 -36.08 5.89 -22.19
C ARG A 520 -34.61 6.22 -21.93
N ARG A 521 -33.69 5.81 -22.81
CA ARG A 521 -32.25 5.79 -22.56
C ARG A 521 -31.47 6.20 -23.79
N THR A 522 -30.30 6.79 -23.57
CA THR A 522 -29.30 6.99 -24.61
C THR A 522 -28.41 5.75 -24.64
N LEU A 523 -28.31 5.09 -25.79
CA LEU A 523 -27.52 3.87 -25.95
C LEU A 523 -26.35 4.12 -26.89
N ILE A 524 -25.15 3.75 -26.45
CA ILE A 524 -23.94 3.79 -27.25
C ILE A 524 -23.38 2.38 -27.28
N LEU A 525 -23.21 1.80 -28.47
CA LEU A 525 -22.74 0.41 -28.58
C LEU A 525 -21.64 0.26 -29.61
N ALA A 526 -20.63 -0.54 -29.31
CA ALA A 526 -19.68 -1.03 -30.30
C ALA A 526 -20.12 -2.41 -30.78
N SER A 527 -20.26 -2.59 -32.10
CA SER A 527 -20.62 -3.88 -32.68
C SER A 527 -20.12 -4.02 -34.12
N HIS A 528 -19.78 -5.24 -34.48
CA HIS A 528 -19.49 -5.64 -35.86
C HIS A 528 -20.65 -6.37 -36.53
N ARG A 529 -21.77 -6.56 -35.82
CA ARG A 529 -22.90 -7.36 -36.30
C ARG A 529 -23.89 -6.52 -37.11
N PRO A 530 -24.19 -6.90 -38.37
CA PRO A 530 -25.11 -6.15 -39.23
C PRO A 530 -26.48 -5.89 -38.59
N ALA A 531 -27.03 -6.85 -37.83
CA ALA A 531 -28.32 -6.72 -37.17
C ALA A 531 -28.35 -5.57 -36.13
N LEU A 532 -27.28 -5.39 -35.35
CA LEU A 532 -27.16 -4.29 -34.38
C LEU A 532 -26.89 -2.96 -35.06
N ILE A 533 -26.08 -2.96 -36.12
CA ILE A 533 -25.79 -1.75 -36.90
C ILE A 533 -27.07 -1.23 -37.56
N ALA A 534 -27.87 -2.12 -38.15
CA ALA A 534 -29.15 -1.77 -38.76
C ALA A 534 -30.23 -1.34 -37.75
N TRP A 535 -30.10 -1.77 -36.49
CA TRP A 535 -31.02 -1.40 -35.40
C TRP A 535 -30.71 -0.01 -34.79
N ALA A 536 -29.50 0.50 -34.96
CA ALA A 536 -29.12 1.80 -34.42
C ALA A 536 -29.75 2.97 -35.19
N ASP A 537 -30.05 4.07 -34.49
CA ASP A 537 -30.57 5.29 -35.11
C ASP A 537 -29.45 6.08 -35.81
N HIS A 538 -28.23 5.99 -35.27
CA HIS A 538 -27.03 6.67 -35.79
C HIS A 538 -25.85 5.71 -35.85
N ILE A 539 -24.97 5.92 -36.82
CA ILE A 539 -23.74 5.16 -37.00
C ILE A 539 -22.58 6.14 -37.03
N ILE A 540 -21.53 5.83 -36.26
CA ILE A 540 -20.28 6.60 -36.22
C ILE A 540 -19.13 5.64 -36.55
N ASP A 541 -18.32 5.98 -37.54
CA ASP A 541 -17.10 5.24 -37.89
C ASP A 541 -15.88 5.91 -37.24
N ILE A 542 -15.08 5.13 -36.50
CA ILE A 542 -13.90 5.60 -35.75
C ILE A 542 -12.60 5.30 -36.51
N GLY A 543 -12.66 4.78 -37.74
CA GLY A 543 -11.48 4.43 -38.55
C GLY A 543 -11.51 4.92 -39.99
N GLY A 544 -12.51 5.71 -40.39
CA GLY A 544 -12.55 6.34 -41.70
C GLY A 544 -11.82 7.69 -41.68
N ASP A 545 -10.91 7.91 -42.62
CA ASP A 545 -10.42 9.25 -42.91
C ASP A 545 -11.64 10.17 -43.12
N ALA A 546 -11.68 11.27 -42.37
CA ALA A 546 -12.62 12.34 -42.63
C ALA A 546 -12.22 12.98 -43.96
N GLU A 547 -12.82 12.52 -45.06
CA GLU A 547 -12.90 13.31 -46.30
C GLU A 547 -14.04 14.32 -46.23
#